data_AF-A0A1F5YJS7-F1
#
_entry.id   AF-A0A1F5YJS7-F1
#
_cell.length_a   1.000
_cell.length_b   1.000
_cell.length_c   1.000
_cell.angle_alpha   90.00
_cell.angle_beta   90.00
_cell.angle_gamma   90.00
#
_symmetry.space_group_name_H-M   'P 1'
#
loop_
_entity.id
_entity.type
_entity.pdbx_description
1 polymer ?
#
loop_
_entity_poly.entity_id
_entity_poly.type
_entity_poly.pdbx_seq_one_letter_code
_entity_poly.pdbx_strand_id
1 'polypeptide(L)'
;MVAEERLPDLRRCERLSWIKPLIEHPCDPEIFAWDYQEGDLTIKTYIWFKDEEFAVIMKKYPNGRQRLITSFYIDKPYKREDFRRKYENRIQ
;
A
#
# COMPACT_ATOMS: atom_id res chain seq x y z
N MET A 1 35.89 -7.29 3.49
CA MET A 1 34.45 -7.46 3.22
C MET A 1 33.71 -6.73 4.33
N VAL A 2 33.27 -5.49 4.08
CA VAL A 2 32.48 -4.73 5.06
C VAL A 2 31.07 -5.28 4.98
N ALA A 3 30.58 -5.88 6.06
CA ALA A 3 29.16 -6.19 6.16
C ALA A 3 28.43 -4.84 6.15
N GLU A 4 27.59 -4.59 5.14
CA GLU A 4 26.65 -3.47 5.20
C GLU A 4 25.87 -3.59 6.51
N GLU A 5 26.09 -2.64 7.42
CA GLU A 5 25.34 -2.56 8.66
C GLU A 5 23.86 -2.45 8.28
N ARG A 6 23.11 -3.53 8.53
CA ARG A 6 21.66 -3.58 8.30
C ARG A 6 20.96 -2.77 9.38
N LEU A 7 21.12 -1.45 9.30
CA LEU A 7 20.43 -0.53 10.19
C LEU A 7 18.93 -0.55 9.85
N PRO A 8 18.06 -0.57 10.88
CA PRO A 8 16.63 -0.49 10.66
C PRO A 8 16.27 0.86 10.04
N ASP A 9 15.37 0.83 9.05
CA ASP A 9 14.78 2.04 8.50
C ASP A 9 13.80 2.62 9.54
N LEU A 10 14.28 3.62 10.30
CA LEU A 10 13.51 4.23 11.40
C LEU A 10 12.20 4.86 10.89
N ARG A 11 12.22 5.46 9.69
CA ARG A 11 11.01 6.02 9.06
C ARG A 11 9.99 4.92 8.81
N ARG A 12 10.43 3.74 8.36
CA ARG A 12 9.54 2.59 8.20
C ARG A 12 8.95 2.14 9.53
N CYS A 13 9.77 2.09 10.58
CA CYS A 13 9.34 1.64 11.92
C CYS A 13 8.31 2.58 12.57
N GLU A 14 8.48 3.90 12.46
CA GLU A 14 7.60 4.91 13.05
C GLU A 14 6.12 4.73 12.65
N ARG A 15 5.88 4.28 11.41
CA ARG A 15 4.55 4.25 10.80
C ARG A 15 3.98 2.85 10.64
N LEU A 16 4.59 1.84 11.26
CA LEU A 16 3.99 0.52 11.39
C LEU A 16 2.62 0.60 12.08
N SER A 17 2.49 1.53 13.03
CA SER A 17 1.24 1.82 13.75
C SER A 17 0.12 2.31 12.83
N TRP A 18 0.43 2.86 11.66
CA TRP A 18 -0.57 3.39 10.73
C TRP A 18 -1.24 2.31 9.88
N ILE A 19 -0.61 1.13 9.75
CA ILE A 19 -1.15 0.07 8.89
C ILE A 19 -2.54 -0.36 9.36
N LYS A 20 -2.73 -0.56 10.66
CA LYS A 20 -4.00 -0.98 11.24
C LYS A 20 -5.13 0.04 11.00
N PRO A 21 -5.02 1.32 11.39
CA PRO A 21 -6.09 2.30 11.17
C PRO A 21 -6.41 2.50 9.69
N LEU A 22 -5.41 2.48 8.80
CA LEU A 22 -5.65 2.57 7.35
C LEU A 22 -6.48 1.40 6.81
N ILE A 23 -6.31 0.19 7.37
CA ILE A 23 -7.10 -0.99 6.99
C ILE A 23 -8.51 -0.96 7.60
N GLU A 24 -8.64 -0.48 8.83
CA GLU A 24 -9.92 -0.47 9.57
C GLU A 24 -10.83 0.71 9.18
N HIS A 25 -10.25 1.82 8.71
CA HIS A 25 -10.97 3.04 8.32
C HIS A 25 -10.73 3.45 6.86
N PRO A 26 -10.97 2.59 5.86
CA PRO A 26 -10.65 2.88 4.45
C PRO A 26 -11.56 3.94 3.80
N CYS A 27 -12.61 4.40 4.52
CA CYS A 27 -13.61 5.33 4.01
C CYS A 27 -13.31 6.80 4.35
N ASP A 28 -12.22 7.09 5.07
CA ASP A 28 -11.83 8.47 5.34
C ASP A 28 -11.51 9.19 4.03
N PRO A 29 -11.89 10.48 3.89
CA PRO A 29 -11.79 11.22 2.62
C PRO A 29 -10.35 11.39 2.12
N GLU A 30 -9.36 11.28 3.00
CA GLU A 30 -7.93 11.41 2.69
C GLU A 30 -7.30 10.07 2.25
N ILE A 31 -8.05 8.96 2.40
CA ILE A 31 -7.60 7.61 2.08
C ILE A 31 -8.23 7.16 0.77
N PHE A 32 -7.36 6.78 -0.16
CA PHE A 32 -7.77 6.15 -1.40
C PHE A 32 -7.62 4.64 -1.25
N ALA A 33 -8.74 3.93 -1.07
CA ALA A 33 -8.77 2.48 -1.02
C ALA A 33 -9.46 1.90 -2.26
N TRP A 34 -8.80 0.98 -2.97
CA TRP A 34 -9.38 0.35 -4.17
C TRP A 34 -8.83 -1.06 -4.39
N ASP A 35 -9.62 -1.89 -5.07
CA ASP A 35 -9.18 -3.19 -5.57
C ASP A 35 -8.68 -3.06 -7.01
N TYR A 36 -7.54 -3.69 -7.28
CA TYR A 36 -6.91 -3.72 -8.61
C TYR A 36 -6.50 -5.16 -8.95
N GLN A 37 -6.81 -5.59 -10.18
CA GLN A 37 -6.36 -6.88 -10.69
C GLN A 37 -4.98 -6.72 -11.33
N GLU A 38 -3.99 -7.37 -10.74
CA GLU A 38 -2.64 -7.43 -11.31
C GLU A 38 -2.60 -8.32 -12.56
N GLY A 39 -1.53 -8.20 -13.35
CA GLY A 39 -1.36 -8.98 -14.58
C GLY A 39 -1.32 -10.49 -14.38
N ASP A 40 -1.04 -10.96 -13.15
CA ASP A 40 -1.09 -12.38 -12.75
C ASP A 40 -2.49 -12.84 -12.31
N LEU A 41 -3.53 -12.04 -12.60
CA LEU A 41 -4.92 -12.26 -12.19
C LEU A 41 -5.14 -12.22 -10.67
N THR A 42 -4.15 -11.79 -9.89
CA THR A 42 -4.34 -11.60 -8.44
C THR A 42 -5.02 -10.27 -8.14
N ILE A 43 -6.02 -10.30 -7.27
CA ILE A 43 -6.67 -9.08 -6.78
C ILE A 43 -5.88 -8.56 -5.58
N LYS A 44 -5.45 -7.29 -5.66
CA LYS A 44 -4.82 -6.58 -4.56
C LYS A 44 -5.65 -5.39 -4.16
N THR A 45 -5.79 -5.21 -2.86
CA THR A 45 -6.36 -4.00 -2.28
C THR A 45 -5.21 -3.03 -2.03
N TYR A 46 -5.27 -1.88 -2.68
CA TYR A 46 -4.38 -0.76 -2.48
C TYR A 46 -5.05 0.22 -1.54
N ILE A 47 -4.33 0.61 -0.48
CA ILE A 47 -4.75 1.67 0.44
C ILE A 47 -3.64 2.72 0.40
N TRP A 48 -3.97 3.89 -0.12
CA TRP A 48 -3.03 4.98 -0.29
C TRP A 48 -3.48 6.17 0.53
N PHE A 49 -2.68 6.53 1.53
CA PHE A 49 -2.83 7.77 2.28
C PHE A 49 -2.03 8.85 1.55
N LYS A 50 -2.75 9.72 0.84
CA LYS A 50 -2.14 10.62 -0.15
C LYS A 50 -1.30 11.73 0.50
N ASP A 51 -1.79 12.33 1.57
CA ASP A 51 -1.12 13.44 2.26
C ASP A 51 0.21 13.04 2.89
N GLU A 52 0.29 11.82 3.43
CA GLU A 52 1.51 11.29 4.04
C GLU A 52 2.34 10.40 3.11
N GLU A 53 1.94 10.29 1.84
CA GLU A 53 2.61 9.50 0.81
C GLU A 53 2.87 8.04 1.23
N PHE A 54 1.92 7.46 1.96
CA PHE A 54 2.09 6.13 2.54
C PHE A 54 1.12 5.14 1.89
N ALA A 55 1.63 3.97 1.52
CA ALA A 55 0.85 2.93 0.88
C ALA A 55 0.87 1.64 1.70
N VAL A 56 -0.29 1.00 1.76
CA VAL A 56 -0.48 -0.37 2.27
C VAL A 56 -1.08 -1.19 1.13
N ILE A 57 -0.48 -2.36 0.88
CA ILE A 57 -0.94 -3.27 -0.17
C ILE A 57 -1.29 -4.61 0.46
N MET A 58 -2.50 -5.08 0.19
CA MET A 58 -3.00 -6.37 0.64
C MET A 58 -3.36 -7.25 -0.55
N LYS A 59 -3.13 -8.55 -0.44
CA LYS A 59 -3.65 -9.54 -1.39
C LYS A 59 -5.02 -10.00 -0.93
N LYS A 60 -6.00 -9.96 -1.83
CA LYS A 60 -7.35 -10.48 -1.61
C LYS A 60 -7.44 -11.91 -2.16
N TYR A 61 -7.94 -12.82 -1.34
CA TYR A 61 -8.15 -14.21 -1.72
C TYR A 61 -9.61 -14.42 -2.17
N PRO A 62 -9.89 -15.43 -3.01
CA PRO A 62 -11.26 -15.74 -3.46
C PRO A 62 -12.24 -16.04 -2.32
N ASN A 63 -11.75 -16.50 -1.16
CA ASN A 63 -12.56 -16.77 0.03
C ASN A 63 -12.85 -15.52 0.88
N GLY A 64 -12.57 -14.32 0.36
CA GLY A 64 -12.80 -13.05 1.05
C GLY A 64 -11.72 -12.68 2.07
N ARG A 65 -10.75 -13.55 2.37
CA ARG A 65 -9.64 -13.19 3.27
C ARG A 65 -8.67 -12.24 2.60
N GLN A 66 -8.00 -11.42 3.40
CA GLN A 66 -6.93 -10.53 2.95
C GLN A 66 -5.65 -10.80 3.72
N ARG A 67 -4.50 -10.60 3.05
CA ARG A 67 -3.17 -10.70 3.68
C ARG A 67 -2.37 -9.45 3.34
N LEU A 68 -1.82 -8.80 4.36
CA LEU A 68 -0.86 -7.73 4.18
C LEU A 68 0.36 -8.25 3.42
N ILE A 69 0.68 -7.62 2.29
CA ILE A 69 1.85 -7.94 1.48
C ILE A 69 3.01 -7.02 1.84
N THR A 70 2.76 -5.72 1.80
CA THR A 70 3.80 -4.72 2.06
C THR A 70 3.19 -3.36 2.42
N SER A 71 4.00 -2.54 3.08
CA SER A 71 3.74 -1.13 3.30
C SER A 71 5.04 -0.33 3.14
N PHE A 72 4.94 0.87 2.59
CA PHE A 72 6.09 1.73 2.28
C PHE A 72 5.68 3.17 1.98
N TYR A 73 6.66 4.07 1.99
CA TYR A 73 6.53 5.43 1.46
C TYR A 73 6.61 5.46 -0.05
N ILE A 74 5.87 6.39 -0.65
CA ILE A 74 5.94 6.75 -2.04
C ILE A 74 6.90 7.93 -2.17
N ASP A 75 8.19 7.63 -2.08
CA ASP A 75 9.29 8.60 -2.23
C ASP A 75 9.50 9.05 -3.68
N LYS A 76 9.06 8.24 -4.65
CA LYS A 76 9.32 8.48 -6.07
C LYS A 76 8.09 9.00 -6.82
N PRO A 77 8.22 10.07 -7.61
CA PRO A 77 7.08 10.67 -8.32
C PRO A 77 6.45 9.73 -9.33
N TYR A 78 7.24 8.89 -10.02
CA TYR A 78 6.68 7.92 -10.97
C TYR A 78 5.76 6.88 -10.29
N LYS A 79 5.99 6.59 -9.01
CA LYS A 79 5.21 5.60 -8.27
C LYS A 79 3.85 6.18 -7.85
N ARG A 80 3.78 7.48 -7.61
CA ARG A 80 2.51 8.22 -7.44
C ARG A 80 1.66 8.14 -8.71
N GLU A 81 2.30 8.31 -9.87
CA GLU A 81 1.62 8.23 -11.16
C GLU A 81 1.11 6.81 -11.45
N ASP A 82 1.91 5.79 -11.14
CA ASP A 82 1.47 4.40 -11.25
C ASP A 82 0.24 4.11 -10.36
N PHE A 83 0.25 4.61 -9.13
CA PHE A 83 -0.88 4.48 -8.21
C PHE A 83 -2.13 5.20 -8.73
N ARG A 84 -1.99 6.41 -9.26
CA ARG A 84 -3.09 7.13 -9.91
C ARG A 84 -3.68 6.32 -11.07
N ARG A 85 -2.83 5.81 -11.96
CA ARG A 85 -3.25 4.98 -13.09
C ARG A 85 -3.96 3.70 -12.63
N LYS A 86 -3.46 3.04 -11.58
CA LYS A 86 -4.11 1.86 -10.97
C LYS A 86 -5.46 2.21 -10.36
N TYR A 87 -5.58 3.37 -9.73
CA TYR A 87 -6.84 3.86 -9.17
C TYR A 87 -7.87 4.15 -10.27
N GLU A 88 -7.45 4.75 -11.38
CA GLU A 88 -8.33 5.01 -12.53
C GLU A 88 -8.80 3.72 -13.21
N ASN A 89 -7.90 2.72 -13.35
CA ASN A 89 -8.19 1.41 -13.93
C ASN A 89 -8.58 0.36 -12.87
N ARG A 90 -9.16 0.80 -11.74
CA ARG A 90 -9.60 -0.09 -10.67
C ARG A 90 -10.76 -0.98 -11.11
N ILE A 91 -10.96 -2.07 -10.37
CA ILE A 91 -12.16 -2.90 -10.52
C ILE A 91 -13.36 -2.07 -10.05
N GLN A 92 -14.39 -1.93 -10.88
CA GLN A 92 -15.66 -1.28 -10.53
C GLN A 92 -16.62 -2.25 -9.81
#